data_AF-A0A368DV94-F1
#
_entry.id   AF-A0A368DV94-F1
#
_cell.length_a   1.000
_cell.length_b   1.000
_cell.length_c   1.000
_cell.angle_alpha   90.00
_cell.angle_beta   90.00
_cell.angle_gamma   90.00
#
_symmetry.space_group_name_H-M   'P 1'
#
loop_
_entity.id
_entity.type
_entity.pdbx_description
1 polymer ?
#
loop_
_entity_poly.entity_id
_entity_poly.type
_entity_poly.pdbx_seq_one_letter_code
_entity_poly.pdbx_strand_id
1 'polypeptide(L)'
;MSVELYYVCLYGLLIIATTLVQQLTSLANVGIMPVFSSREGVNFSGMTGRLERAILNCVIALAMIGPAILALAMTETSSANTILAVQVFFWARLVYVIAYGLNIIGVRSASWIASLLSILYLYWSAMSIS
;
A
#
# COMPACT_ATOMS: atom_id res chain seq x y z
N MET A 1 1.42 10.14 19.09
CA MET A 1 1.66 9.33 17.87
C MET A 1 2.45 10.20 16.90
N SER A 2 3.60 9.73 16.41
CA SER A 2 4.37 10.47 15.40
C SER A 2 3.59 10.60 14.09
N VAL A 3 3.95 11.58 13.27
CA VAL A 3 3.30 11.80 11.97
C VAL A 3 3.53 10.59 11.06
N GLU A 4 4.69 9.94 11.17
CA GLU A 4 5.02 8.73 10.43
C GLU A 4 4.12 7.56 10.79
N LEU A 5 3.84 7.33 12.08
CA LEU A 5 2.88 6.32 12.52
C LEU A 5 1.48 6.63 12.00
N TYR A 6 1.06 7.89 12.02
CA TYR A 6 -0.23 8.31 11.46
C TYR A 6 -0.36 7.92 9.99
N TYR A 7 0.65 8.19 9.16
CA TYR A 7 0.61 7.83 7.73
C TYR A 7 0.66 6.32 7.48
N VAL A 8 1.33 5.54 8.32
CA VAL A 8 1.26 4.07 8.23
C VAL A 8 -0.15 3.56 8.57
N CYS A 9 -0.81 4.15 9.57
CA CYS A 9 -2.21 3.84 9.85
C CYS A 9 -3.14 4.22 8.69
N LEU A 10 -2.97 5.41 8.09
CA LEU A 10 -3.68 5.80 6.87
C LEU A 10 -3.44 4.82 5.72
N TYR A 11 -2.21 4.33 5.57
CA TYR A 11 -1.89 3.35 4.56
C TYR A 11 -2.56 1.99 4.82
N GLY A 12 -2.64 1.55 6.08
CA GLY A 12 -3.46 0.40 6.46
C GLY A 12 -4.93 0.59 6.08
N LEU A 13 -5.49 1.78 6.32
CA LEU A 13 -6.85 2.12 5.90
C LEU A 13 -7.02 2.09 4.38
N LEU A 14 -6.01 2.54 3.61
CA LEU A 14 -6.02 2.43 2.15
C LEU A 14 -6.11 0.96 1.69
N ILE A 15 -5.38 0.05 2.32
CA ILE A 15 -5.43 -1.39 2.00
C ILE A 15 -6.82 -1.95 2.30
N ILE A 16 -7.40 -1.59 3.44
CA ILE A 16 -8.76 -1.99 3.82
C ILE A 16 -9.77 -1.46 2.79
N ALA A 17 -9.72 -0.18 2.46
CA ALA A 17 -10.60 0.44 1.46
C ALA A 17 -10.46 -0.23 0.08
N THR A 18 -9.22 -0.53 -0.35
CA THR A 18 -8.95 -1.21 -1.62
C THR A 18 -9.54 -2.63 -1.62
N THR A 19 -9.43 -3.34 -0.50
CA THR A 19 -10.04 -4.66 -0.32
C THR A 19 -11.56 -4.58 -0.42
N LEU A 20 -12.19 -3.59 0.22
CA LEU A 20 -13.65 -3.39 0.12
C LEU A 20 -14.08 -3.13 -1.33
N VAL A 21 -13.36 -2.28 -2.07
CA VAL A 21 -13.63 -2.05 -3.50
C VAL A 21 -13.46 -3.34 -4.30
N GLN A 22 -12.41 -4.12 -4.04
CA GLN A 22 -12.20 -5.41 -4.71
C GLN A 22 -13.36 -6.38 -4.43
N GLN A 23 -13.87 -6.44 -3.21
CA GLN A 23 -15.01 -7.30 -2.85
C GLN A 23 -16.29 -6.88 -3.59
N LEU A 24 -16.56 -5.57 -3.71
CA LEU A 24 -17.68 -5.06 -4.52
C LEU A 24 -17.55 -5.44 -5.99
N THR A 25 -16.36 -5.31 -6.58
CA THR A 25 -16.12 -5.72 -7.97
C THR A 25 -16.19 -7.24 -8.14
N SER A 26 -15.80 -8.03 -7.12
CA SER A 26 -15.91 -9.49 -7.12
C SER A 26 -17.37 -9.91 -7.16
N LEU A 27 -18.21 -9.29 -6.33
CA LEU A 27 -19.65 -9.55 -6.31
C LEU A 27 -20.30 -9.30 -7.68
N ALA A 28 -19.90 -8.22 -8.35
CA ALA A 28 -20.39 -7.90 -9.69
C ALA A 28 -19.91 -8.89 -10.78
N ASN A 29 -18.70 -9.44 -10.64
CA ASN A 29 -18.10 -10.31 -11.67
C ASN A 29 -18.47 -11.79 -11.53
N VAL A 30 -18.56 -12.31 -10.31
CA VAL A 30 -18.75 -13.76 -10.07
C VAL A 30 -20.01 -14.06 -9.24
N GLY A 31 -20.75 -13.04 -8.81
CA GLY A 31 -21.94 -13.21 -7.99
C GLY A 31 -21.65 -13.54 -6.53
N ILE A 32 -22.71 -13.71 -5.74
CA ILE A 32 -22.60 -13.79 -4.27
C ILE A 32 -22.05 -15.14 -3.79
N MET A 33 -22.45 -16.26 -4.39
CA MET A 33 -22.06 -17.59 -3.89
C MET A 33 -20.55 -17.85 -3.96
N PRO A 34 -19.83 -17.52 -5.05
CA PRO A 34 -18.38 -17.69 -5.08
C PRO A 34 -17.65 -16.75 -4.11
N VAL A 35 -18.19 -15.57 -3.81
CA VAL A 35 -17.59 -14.63 -2.85
C VAL A 35 -17.61 -15.18 -1.43
N PHE A 36 -18.65 -15.96 -1.08
CA PHE A 36 -18.82 -16.63 0.22
C PHE A 36 -18.23 -18.05 0.29
N SER A 37 -17.67 -18.58 -0.80
CA SER A 37 -16.98 -19.87 -0.81
C SER A 37 -15.48 -19.71 -0.57
N SER A 38 -14.72 -20.82 -0.58
CA SER A 38 -13.25 -20.80 -0.55
C SER A 38 -12.62 -20.19 -1.82
N ARG A 39 -13.44 -19.83 -2.83
CA ARG A 39 -13.04 -19.27 -4.13
C ARG A 39 -12.09 -20.17 -4.93
N GLU A 40 -12.02 -21.45 -4.58
CA GLU A 40 -11.26 -22.44 -5.32
C GLU A 40 -11.78 -22.54 -6.76
N GLY A 41 -10.88 -22.41 -7.73
CA GLY A 41 -11.20 -22.41 -9.16
C GLY A 41 -11.80 -21.11 -9.70
N VAL A 42 -11.95 -20.06 -8.88
CA VAL A 42 -12.46 -18.75 -9.33
C VAL A 42 -11.30 -17.90 -9.85
N ASN A 43 -11.27 -17.64 -11.16
CA ASN A 43 -10.28 -16.76 -11.75
C ASN A 43 -10.81 -15.32 -11.82
N PHE A 44 -10.28 -14.44 -10.97
CA PHE A 44 -10.60 -13.02 -11.04
C PHE A 44 -9.93 -12.37 -12.27
N SER A 45 -10.76 -11.84 -13.17
CA SER A 45 -10.32 -11.10 -14.35
C SER A 45 -10.65 -9.60 -14.24
N GLY A 46 -10.29 -8.83 -15.26
CA GLY A 46 -10.62 -7.40 -15.32
C GLY A 46 -10.12 -6.60 -14.11
N MET A 47 -10.98 -5.72 -13.59
CA MET A 47 -10.64 -4.85 -12.45
C MET A 47 -10.43 -5.63 -11.16
N THR A 48 -11.21 -6.69 -10.91
CA THR A 48 -11.10 -7.49 -9.69
C THR A 48 -9.74 -8.16 -9.56
N GLY A 49 -9.27 -8.84 -10.62
CA GLY A 49 -7.94 -9.47 -10.62
C GLY A 49 -6.80 -8.44 -10.58
N ARG A 50 -7.01 -7.24 -11.14
CA ARG A 50 -6.04 -6.13 -11.02
C ARG A 50 -5.95 -5.63 -9.57
N LEU A 51 -7.08 -5.42 -8.90
CA LEU A 51 -7.11 -4.98 -7.50
C LEU A 51 -6.54 -6.04 -6.56
N GLU A 52 -6.77 -7.33 -6.81
CA GLU A 52 -6.15 -8.41 -6.04
C GLU A 52 -4.62 -8.33 -6.07
N ARG A 53 -4.03 -8.17 -7.26
CA ARG A 53 -2.58 -7.97 -7.41
C ARG A 53 -2.10 -6.67 -6.75
N ALA A 54 -2.90 -5.60 -6.80
CA ALA A 54 -2.58 -4.34 -6.16
C ALA A 54 -2.58 -4.48 -4.62
N ILE A 55 -3.56 -5.19 -4.04
CA ILE A 55 -3.66 -5.46 -2.61
C ILE A 55 -2.46 -6.26 -2.12
N LEU A 56 -2.10 -7.35 -2.82
CA LEU A 56 -0.92 -8.14 -2.45
C LEU A 56 0.35 -7.28 -2.45
N ASN A 57 0.53 -6.45 -3.49
CA ASN A 57 1.66 -5.51 -3.54
C ASN A 57 1.62 -4.50 -2.39
N CYS A 58 0.43 -4.03 -1.99
CA CYS A 58 0.30 -3.12 -0.87
C CYS A 58 0.63 -3.75 0.47
N VAL A 59 0.20 -5.00 0.70
CA VAL A 59 0.54 -5.75 1.91
C VAL A 59 2.04 -5.98 2.02
N ILE A 60 2.70 -6.35 0.92
CA ILE A 60 4.17 -6.47 0.88
C ILE A 60 4.83 -5.13 1.22
N ALA A 61 4.38 -4.03 0.59
CA ALA A 61 4.92 -2.71 0.89
C ALA A 61 4.68 -2.27 2.35
N LEU A 62 3.55 -2.66 2.97
CA LEU A 62 3.29 -2.41 4.39
C LEU A 62 4.30 -3.16 5.28
N ALA A 63 4.53 -4.44 4.97
CA ALA A 63 5.52 -5.25 5.68
C ALA A 63 6.95 -4.69 5.52
N MET A 64 7.25 -4.07 4.38
CA MET A 64 8.54 -3.43 4.12
C MET A 64 8.70 -2.10 4.86
N ILE A 65 7.69 -1.22 4.88
CA ILE A 65 7.83 0.10 5.52
C ILE A 65 7.70 0.04 7.05
N GLY A 66 6.94 -0.92 7.57
CA GLY A 66 6.60 -1.04 8.99
C GLY A 66 7.82 -0.98 9.93
N PRO A 67 8.87 -1.80 9.73
CA PRO A 67 10.03 -1.80 10.61
C PRO A 67 10.76 -0.46 10.69
N ALA A 68 10.92 0.26 9.58
CA ALA A 68 11.58 1.57 9.57
C ALA A 68 10.78 2.61 10.37
N ILE A 69 9.45 2.62 10.23
CA ILE A 69 8.59 3.55 10.98
C ILE A 69 8.55 3.21 12.46
N LEU A 70 8.52 1.93 12.81
CA LEU A 70 8.60 1.49 14.21
C LEU A 70 9.94 1.89 14.84
N ALA A 71 11.06 1.69 14.12
CA ALA A 71 12.37 2.10 14.57
C ALA A 71 12.40 3.62 14.87
N LEU A 72 12.03 4.46 13.89
CA LEU A 72 11.98 5.92 14.05
C LEU A 72 11.10 6.37 15.22
N ALA A 73 9.96 5.69 15.43
CA ALA A 73 9.06 6.01 16.53
C ALA A 73 9.63 5.60 17.90
N MET A 74 10.35 4.48 17.98
CA MET A 74 10.96 3.99 19.22
C MET A 74 12.24 4.74 19.60
N THR A 75 12.99 5.23 18.62
CA THR A 75 14.21 6.03 18.83
C THR A 75 13.92 7.52 18.95
N GLU A 76 12.67 7.95 18.74
CA GLU A 76 12.23 9.34 18.76
C GLU A 76 12.99 10.24 17.76
N THR A 77 13.47 9.68 16.64
CA THR A 77 14.31 10.37 15.65
C THR A 77 13.52 10.87 14.43
N SER A 78 12.28 11.29 14.65
CA SER A 78 11.47 11.93 13.61
C SER A 78 12.08 13.26 13.16
N SER A 79 12.05 13.53 11.86
CA SER A 79 12.54 14.76 11.24
C SER A 79 11.61 15.23 10.12
N ALA A 80 11.78 16.48 9.68
CA ALA A 80 11.02 17.00 8.54
C ALA A 80 11.16 16.12 7.28
N ASN A 81 12.32 15.50 7.07
CA ASN A 81 12.56 14.66 5.90
C ASN A 81 11.92 13.27 6.03
N THR A 82 11.88 12.67 7.22
CA THR A 82 11.17 11.39 7.42
C THR A 82 9.67 11.57 7.26
N ILE A 83 9.13 12.70 7.74
CA ILE A 83 7.74 13.12 7.51
C ILE A 83 7.45 13.31 6.02
N LEU A 84 8.34 13.96 5.27
CA LEU A 84 8.15 14.10 3.83
C LEU A 84 8.21 12.75 3.12
N ALA A 85 9.16 11.88 3.50
CA ALA A 85 9.32 10.57 2.88
C ALA A 85 8.09 9.67 3.06
N VAL A 86 7.51 9.63 4.27
CA VAL A 86 6.29 8.84 4.54
C VAL A 86 5.06 9.42 3.83
N GLN A 87 4.98 10.75 3.67
CA GLN A 87 3.94 11.41 2.90
C GLN A 87 4.02 11.03 1.41
N VAL A 88 5.21 11.12 0.83
CA VAL A 88 5.47 10.70 -0.56
C VAL A 88 5.13 9.23 -0.74
N PHE A 89 5.52 8.37 0.21
CA PHE A 89 5.15 6.96 0.19
C PHE A 89 3.63 6.79 0.12
N PHE A 90 2.88 7.38 1.06
CA PHE A 90 1.43 7.22 1.14
C PHE A 90 0.73 7.67 -0.15
N TRP A 91 1.04 8.88 -0.64
CA TRP A 91 0.41 9.41 -1.85
C TRP A 91 0.79 8.60 -3.09
N ALA A 92 2.04 8.14 -3.19
CA ALA A 92 2.44 7.23 -4.25
C ALA A 92 1.66 5.92 -4.20
N ARG A 93 1.40 5.35 -3.01
CA ARG A 93 0.58 4.13 -2.88
C ARG A 93 -0.89 4.36 -3.24
N LEU A 94 -1.46 5.52 -2.91
CA LEU A 94 -2.82 5.88 -3.34
C LEU A 94 -2.90 5.93 -4.87
N VAL A 95 -1.98 6.65 -5.52
CA VAL A 95 -1.92 6.74 -6.98
C VAL A 95 -1.68 5.37 -7.61
N TYR A 96 -0.81 4.55 -7.01
CA TYR A 96 -0.53 3.18 -7.46
C TYR A 96 -1.80 2.35 -7.52
N VAL A 97 -2.60 2.30 -6.45
CA VAL A 97 -3.83 1.50 -6.40
C VAL A 97 -4.82 1.95 -7.46
N ILE A 98 -5.04 3.26 -7.60
CA ILE A 98 -5.96 3.84 -8.59
C ILE A 98 -5.49 3.48 -10.01
N ALA A 99 -4.22 3.74 -10.33
CA ALA A 99 -3.64 3.44 -11.64
C ALA A 99 -3.70 1.94 -11.96
N TYR A 100 -3.45 1.08 -10.97
CA TYR A 100 -3.50 -0.37 -11.17
C TYR A 100 -4.93 -0.86 -11.43
N GLY A 101 -5.91 -0.39 -10.65
CA GLY A 101 -7.32 -0.72 -10.84
C GLY A 101 -7.84 -0.30 -12.23
N LEU A 102 -7.48 0.91 -12.66
CA LEU A 102 -7.88 1.51 -13.93
C LEU A 102 -7.01 1.10 -15.14
N ASN A 103 -5.98 0.28 -14.93
CA ASN A 103 -5.05 -0.17 -15.97
C ASN A 103 -4.27 0.98 -16.66
N ILE A 104 -3.90 2.01 -15.91
CA ILE A 104 -3.09 3.13 -16.40
C ILE A 104 -1.61 2.73 -16.41
N ILE A 105 -1.09 2.50 -17.61
CA ILE A 105 0.28 2.06 -17.86
C ILE A 105 1.27 3.20 -17.53
N GLY A 106 2.47 2.85 -17.04
CA GLY A 106 3.53 3.81 -16.69
C GLY A 106 3.34 4.46 -15.33
N VAL A 107 2.15 5.01 -15.05
CA VAL A 107 1.83 5.67 -13.77
C VAL A 107 2.01 4.71 -12.60
N ARG A 108 1.51 3.46 -12.70
CA ARG A 108 1.71 2.46 -11.64
C ARG A 108 3.20 2.23 -11.34
N SER A 109 4.05 2.20 -12.38
CA SER A 109 5.46 1.89 -12.21
C SER A 109 6.20 3.06 -11.57
N ALA A 110 5.92 4.29 -12.00
CA ALA A 110 6.47 5.50 -11.40
C ALA A 110 6.07 5.61 -9.92
N SER A 111 4.79 5.39 -9.60
CA SER A 111 4.30 5.37 -8.22
C SER A 111 4.95 4.29 -7.37
N TRP A 112 5.16 3.09 -7.94
CA TRP A 112 5.86 2.01 -7.24
C TRP A 112 7.31 2.41 -6.91
N ILE A 113 8.05 2.96 -7.87
CA ILE A 113 9.43 3.43 -7.67
C ILE A 113 9.48 4.53 -6.60
N ALA A 114 8.61 5.52 -6.66
CA ALA A 114 8.54 6.60 -5.67
C ALA A 114 8.32 6.02 -4.25
N SER A 115 7.39 5.06 -4.11
CA SER A 115 7.16 4.40 -2.82
C SER A 115 8.35 3.59 -2.32
N LEU A 116 9.09 2.92 -3.22
CA LEU A 116 10.30 2.18 -2.86
C LEU A 116 11.42 3.13 -2.38
N LEU A 117 11.64 4.23 -3.08
CA LEU A 117 12.66 5.23 -2.70
C LEU A 117 12.36 5.84 -1.33
N SER A 118 11.09 6.13 -1.02
CA SER A 118 10.69 6.55 0.32
C SER A 118 11.01 5.52 1.39
N ILE A 119 10.73 4.22 1.15
CA ILE A 119 11.07 3.15 2.09
C ILE A 119 12.58 3.13 2.35
N LEU A 120 13.39 3.14 1.30
CA LEU A 120 14.85 3.12 1.41
C LEU A 120 15.37 4.32 2.20
N TYR A 121 14.82 5.51 1.96
CA TYR A 121 15.18 6.70 2.71
C TYR A 121 14.83 6.59 4.21
N LEU A 122 13.64 6.08 4.53
CA LEU A 122 13.21 5.88 5.92
C LEU A 122 14.12 4.89 6.66
N TYR A 123 14.53 3.80 5.99
CA TYR A 123 15.53 2.87 6.56
C TYR A 123 16.87 3.55 6.79
N TRP A 124 17.36 4.29 5.79
CA TRP A 124 18.61 5.01 5.93
C TRP A 124 18.56 5.98 7.12
N SER A 125 17.49 6.76 7.25
CA SER A 125 17.30 7.70 8.37
C SER A 125 17.16 7.00 9.73
N ALA A 126 16.55 5.81 9.76
CA ALA A 126 16.44 5.03 10.98
C ALA A 126 17.78 4.41 11.42
N MET A 127 18.67 4.13 10.47
CA MET A 127 19.99 3.53 10.73
C MET A 127 21.11 4.55 10.90
N SER A 128 20.94 5.78 10.40
CA SER A 128 21.94 6.86 10.51
C SER A 128 22.01 7.49 11.90
N ILE A 129 21.41 6.85 12.91
CA ILE A 129 21.47 7.27 14.30
C ILE A 129 22.88 6.91 14.82
N SER A 130 23.72 7.93 14.97
CA SER A 130 25.02 7.89 15.65
C SER A 130 24.99 8.75 16.90
#